data_AF-X1DIP7-F1
#
_entry.id   AF-X1DIP7-F1
#
_cell.length_a   1.000
_cell.length_b   1.000
_cell.length_c   1.000
_cell.angle_alpha   90.00
_cell.angle_beta   90.00
_cell.angle_gamma   90.00
#
_symmetry.space_group_name_H-M   'P 1'
#
loop_
_entity.id
_entity.type
_entity.pdbx_description
1 polymer ?
#
loop_
_entity_poly.entity_id
_entity_poly.type
_entity_poly.pdbx_seq_one_letter_code
_entity_poly.pdbx_strand_id
1 'polypeptide(L)' 'ILLEAENCILYNPGKLTALVGVKDLIIVDTKDALLICRKEQDQKVKTIVEKLKKMDKKDHL' A
#
# COMPACT_ATOMS: atom_id res chain seq x y z
N ILE A 1 -3.64 -1.77 -14.63
CA ILE A 1 -2.87 -1.36 -15.83
C ILE A 1 -1.41 -1.19 -15.41
N LEU A 2 -0.44 -1.80 -16.11
CA LEU A 2 0.97 -1.64 -15.79
C LEU A 2 1.68 -1.09 -17.05
N LEU A 3 2.39 0.01 -16.91
CA LEU A 3 3.19 0.62 -17.99
C LEU A 3 4.59 0.90 -17.45
N GLU A 4 5.61 0.20 -17.93
CA GLU A 4 6.99 0.33 -17.42
C GLU A 4 7.08 0.14 -15.89
N ALA A 5 6.23 -0.74 -15.33
CA ALA A 5 6.22 -1.08 -13.92
C ALA A 5 6.85 -2.45 -13.69
N GLU A 6 7.82 -2.54 -12.78
CA GLU A 6 8.62 -3.74 -12.56
C GLU A 6 8.69 -4.13 -11.07
N ASN A 7 8.57 -5.43 -10.80
CA ASN A 7 8.72 -6.00 -9.45
C ASN A 7 7.83 -5.36 -8.35
N CYS A 8 6.64 -4.86 -8.73
CA CYS A 8 5.67 -4.33 -7.79
C CYS A 8 4.72 -5.42 -7.26
N ILE A 9 4.31 -5.29 -6.01
CA ILE A 9 3.22 -6.07 -5.38
C ILE A 9 2.06 -5.11 -5.15
N LEU A 10 0.89 -5.43 -5.70
CA LEU A 10 -0.33 -4.63 -5.54
C LEU A 10 -1.43 -5.50 -4.96
N TYR A 11 -1.99 -5.08 -3.82
CA TYR A 11 -3.25 -5.59 -3.28
C TYR A 11 -4.27 -4.45 -3.30
N ASN A 12 -5.26 -4.55 -4.20
CA ASN A 12 -6.37 -3.60 -4.27
C ASN A 12 -7.64 -4.32 -4.76
N PRO A 13 -8.49 -4.82 -3.85
CA PRO A 13 -9.69 -5.55 -4.24
C PRO A 13 -10.83 -4.65 -4.74
N GLY A 14 -10.74 -3.33 -4.59
CA GLY A 14 -11.89 -2.42 -4.75
C GLY A 14 -11.76 -1.34 -5.82
N LYS A 15 -10.58 -1.13 -6.43
CA LYS A 15 -10.37 -0.04 -7.38
C LYS A 15 -9.53 -0.45 -8.59
N LEU A 16 -9.88 0.10 -9.75
CA LEU A 16 -9.02 0.05 -10.93
C LEU A 16 -7.73 0.82 -10.66
N THR A 17 -6.59 0.14 -10.75
CA THR A 17 -5.28 0.72 -10.43
C THR A 17 -4.35 0.68 -11.63
N ALA A 18 -3.56 1.75 -11.81
CA ALA A 18 -2.50 1.83 -12.79
C ALA A 18 -1.14 2.10 -12.12
N LEU A 19 -0.07 1.45 -12.56
CA LEU A 19 1.31 1.73 -12.18
C LEU A 19 2.10 2.13 -13.42
N VAL A 20 2.79 3.27 -13.36
CA VAL A 20 3.53 3.84 -14.49
C VAL A 20 4.95 4.21 -14.07
N GLY A 21 5.98 3.64 -14.71
CA GLY A 21 7.38 4.01 -14.48
C GLY A 21 7.91 3.75 -13.07
N VAL A 22 7.30 2.83 -12.32
CA VAL A 22 7.65 2.54 -10.91
C VAL A 22 8.23 1.14 -10.76
N LYS A 23 9.18 1.00 -9.84
CA LYS A 23 9.84 -0.28 -9.56
C LYS A 23 9.89 -0.59 -8.08
N ASP A 24 9.86 -1.87 -7.75
CA ASP A 24 10.11 -2.38 -6.40
C ASP A 24 9.19 -1.76 -5.34
N LEU A 25 7.90 -1.63 -5.64
CA LEU A 25 6.90 -1.10 -4.72
C LEU A 25 5.96 -2.17 -4.17
N ILE A 26 5.58 -2.03 -2.91
CA ILE A 26 4.44 -2.72 -2.31
C ILE A 26 3.34 -1.68 -2.12
N ILE A 27 2.18 -1.92 -2.73
CA ILE A 27 0.98 -1.11 -2.63
C ILE A 27 -0.14 -1.96 -2.04
N VAL A 28 -0.71 -1.53 -0.92
CA VAL A 28 -1.83 -2.19 -0.25
C VAL A 28 -2.93 -1.16 -0.05
N ASP A 29 -4.04 -1.32 -0.77
CA ASP A 29 -5.26 -0.54 -0.65
C ASP A 29 -6.31 -1.41 0.04
N THR A 30 -6.63 -1.09 1.29
CA THR A 30 -7.75 -1.68 2.02
C THR A 30 -8.87 -0.66 2.14
N LYS A 31 -10.02 -1.07 2.69
CA LYS A 31 -11.17 -0.18 2.89
C LYS A 31 -10.82 1.08 3.69
N ASP A 32 -9.93 0.94 4.67
CA ASP A 32 -9.69 1.97 5.68
C ASP A 32 -8.33 2.69 5.50
N ALA A 33 -7.44 2.17 4.65
CA ALA A 33 -6.12 2.77 4.46
C ALA A 33 -5.46 2.40 3.13
N LEU A 34 -4.60 3.30 2.65
CA LEU A 34 -3.64 3.06 1.56
C LEU A 34 -2.22 3.07 2.12
N LEU A 35 -1.47 2.01 1.85
CA LEU A 35 -0.06 1.90 2.16
C LEU A 35 0.76 1.72 0.88
N ILE A 36 1.84 2.49 0.76
CA ILE A 36 2.81 2.39 -0.34
C ILE A 36 4.21 2.42 0.27
N CYS A 37 5.05 1.44 -0.08
CA CYS A 37 6.45 1.45 0.32
C CYS A 37 7.35 0.77 -0.71
N ARG A 38 8.66 1.01 -0.61
CA ARG A 38 9.64 0.19 -1.34
C ARG A 38 9.67 -1.23 -0.77
N LYS A 39 9.87 -2.21 -1.65
CA LYS A 39 9.91 -3.64 -1.33
C LYS A 39 11.04 -3.98 -0.37
N GLU A 40 12.18 -3.30 -0.47
CA GLU A 40 13.31 -3.41 0.47
C GLU A 40 12.97 -2.96 1.92
N GLN A 41 11.85 -2.24 2.10
CA GLN A 41 11.39 -1.75 3.40
C GLN A 41 10.19 -2.54 3.92
N ASP A 42 9.91 -3.72 3.35
CA ASP A 42 8.78 -4.59 3.72
C ASP A 42 8.73 -4.89 5.24
N GLN A 43 9.88 -5.03 5.89
CA GLN A 43 9.99 -5.23 7.34
C GLN A 43 9.30 -4.13 8.17
N LYS A 44 9.20 -2.91 7.63
CA LYS A 44 8.57 -1.76 8.30
C LYS A 44 7.05 -1.69 8.06
N VAL A 45 6.52 -2.49 7.14
CA VAL A 45 5.09 -2.47 6.76
C VAL A 45 4.21 -2.78 7.96
N LYS A 46 4.54 -3.80 8.76
CA LYS A 46 3.75 -4.19 9.93
C LYS A 46 3.60 -3.02 10.92
N THR A 47 4.69 -2.31 11.21
CA THR A 47 4.68 -1.15 12.12
C THR A 47 3.80 -0.01 11.59
N ILE A 48 3.85 0.28 10.28
CA ILE A 48 3.01 1.32 9.69
C ILE A 48 1.54 0.91 9.66
N VAL A 49 1.23 -0.33 9.31
CA VAL A 49 -0.16 -0.85 9.33
C VAL A 49 -0.76 -0.76 10.72
N GLU A 50 0.01 -1.10 11.77
CA GLU A 50 -0.45 -0.96 13.16
C GLU A 50 -0.72 0.50 13.55
N LYS A 51 0.11 1.45 13.08
CA LYS A 51 -0.12 2.88 13.30
C LYS A 51 -1.36 3.38 12.57
N LEU A 52 -1.53 3.01 11.30
CA LEU A 52 -2.70 3.39 10.50
C LEU A 52 -4.00 2.89 11.15
N LYS A 53 -4.03 1.62 11.59
CA LYS A 53 -5.19 1.06 12.31
C LYS A 53 -5.50 1.77 13.64
N LYS A 54 -4.49 2.31 14.33
CA LYS A 54 -4.69 3.07 15.58
C LYS A 54 -5.24 4.46 15.32
N MET A 55 -4.81 5.11 14.23
CA MET A 55 -5.30 6.43 13.84
C MET A 55 -6.76 6.35 13.40
N ASP A 56 -7.09 5.39 12.53
CA ASP A 56 -8.46 5.16 12.06
C ASP A 56 -9.45 4.91 13.22
N LYS A 57 -9.05 4.11 14.21
CA LYS A 57 -9.86 3.89 15.43
C LYS A 57 -10.08 5.15 16.28
N LYS A 58 -9.19 6.15 16.18
CA LYS A 58 -9.25 7.37 16.99
C LYS A 58 -10.12 8.44 16.33
N ASP A 59 -10.26 8.40 15.01
CA ASP A 59 -11.13 9.31 14.26
C ASP A 59 -12.62 8.91 14.31
N HIS A 60 -12.92 7.69 14.80
CA HIS A 60 -14.28 7.15 14.95
C HIS A 60 -14.77 7.07 16.41
N LEU A 61 -14.09 7.75 17.35
CA LEU A 61 -14.44 7.80 18.79
C LEU A 61 -14.77 9.22 19.23
#